data_AF-U5S1Y0-F1
#
_entry.id   AF-U5S1Y0-F1
#
_cell.length_a   1.000
_cell.length_b   1.000
_cell.length_c   1.000
_cell.angle_alpha   90.00
_cell.angle_beta   90.00
_cell.angle_gamma   90.00
#
_symmetry.space_group_name_H-M   'P 1'
#
loop_
_entity.id
_entity.type
_entity.pdbx_description
1 polymer ?
#
loop_
_entity_poly.entity_id
_entity_poly.type
_entity_poly.pdbx_seq_one_letter_code
_entity_poly.pdbx_strand_id
1 'polypeptide(L)'
;VDTPSQTNTSYIIPNKFRWALNIMHRQPESSARTAPGHLMGSSLIYHNYTSANVSHRIQAFIKGLGYSALDVPSASCGLSIMSGLGENGRAGFAITPENGPMMRISSTFITDLPLSPTFPIDAGLNRFCYDCRKCADHCPTQS
;
A
#
# COMPACT_ATOMS: atom_id res chain seq x y z
N VAL A 1 18.26 -6.91 19.48
CA VAL A 1 19.09 -7.24 18.31
C VAL A 1 19.31 -5.99 17.48
N ASP A 2 20.46 -5.84 16.83
CA ASP A 2 20.82 -4.64 16.06
C ASP A 2 20.53 -4.75 14.57
N THR A 3 20.38 -5.97 14.07
CA THR A 3 20.07 -6.26 12.66
C THR A 3 18.86 -7.17 12.56
N PRO A 4 18.05 -7.03 11.49
CA PRO A 4 17.03 -8.02 11.18
C PRO A 4 17.64 -9.40 10.97
N SER A 5 17.00 -10.42 11.53
CA SER A 5 17.46 -11.81 11.39
C SER A 5 16.27 -12.76 11.38
N GLN A 6 16.47 -13.94 10.82
CA GLN A 6 15.48 -15.01 10.79
C GLN A 6 16.07 -16.26 11.48
N THR A 7 15.25 -16.91 12.31
CA THR A 7 15.51 -18.25 12.84
C THR A 7 14.59 -19.24 12.14
N ASN A 8 14.74 -20.54 12.41
CA ASN A 8 13.85 -21.57 11.87
C ASN A 8 12.37 -21.38 12.27
N THR A 9 12.10 -20.62 13.32
CA THR A 9 10.75 -20.47 13.91
C THR A 9 10.26 -19.03 13.96
N SER A 10 11.09 -18.03 13.68
CA SER A 10 10.73 -16.64 13.92
C SER A 10 11.47 -15.64 13.04
N TYR A 11 10.78 -14.54 12.72
CA TYR A 11 11.39 -13.34 12.16
C TYR A 11 11.64 -12.34 13.30
N ILE A 12 12.86 -11.85 13.42
CA ILE A 12 13.26 -10.91 14.47
C ILE A 12 13.45 -9.53 13.86
N ILE A 13 12.59 -8.60 14.24
CA ILE A 13 12.63 -7.19 13.84
C ILE A 13 13.19 -6.38 15.02
N PRO A 14 14.30 -5.64 14.85
CA PRO A 14 14.84 -4.77 15.89
C PRO A 14 13.87 -3.65 16.30
N ASN A 15 13.80 -3.32 17.60
CA ASN A 15 12.98 -2.22 18.13
C ASN A 15 13.38 -0.82 17.62
N LYS A 16 14.53 -0.69 16.95
CA LYS A 16 14.94 0.56 16.29
C LYS A 16 14.16 0.84 14.99
N PHE A 17 13.46 -0.15 14.44
CA PHE A 17 12.61 0.01 13.25
C PHE A 17 11.31 0.72 13.65
N ARG A 18 11.40 2.05 13.83
CA ARG A 18 10.32 2.88 14.36
C ARG A 18 9.49 3.57 13.28
N TRP A 19 9.97 3.55 12.04
CA TRP A 19 9.39 4.32 10.96
C TRP A 19 8.77 3.41 9.91
N ALA A 20 7.65 3.85 9.35
CA ALA A 20 6.97 3.15 8.27
C ALA A 20 6.85 4.05 7.03
N LEU A 21 7.11 3.49 5.86
CA LEU A 21 6.94 4.15 4.56
C LEU A 21 5.96 3.34 3.73
N ASN A 22 4.86 3.96 3.32
CA ASN A 22 3.89 3.35 2.41
C ASN A 22 4.03 3.94 1.02
N ILE A 23 3.93 3.07 0.01
CA ILE A 23 4.03 3.48 -1.38
C ILE A 23 2.83 2.95 -2.12
N MET A 24 2.17 3.85 -2.85
CA MET A 24 1.11 3.50 -3.78
C MET A 24 1.50 3.86 -5.20
N HIS A 25 1.03 3.07 -6.16
CA HIS A 25 1.05 3.44 -7.56
C HIS A 25 -0.33 3.27 -8.19
N ARG A 26 -0.57 4.06 -9.23
CA ARG A 26 -1.82 4.01 -9.98
C ARG A 26 -1.85 2.79 -10.87
N GLN A 27 -2.97 2.07 -10.87
CA GLN A 27 -3.19 1.00 -11.82
C GLN A 27 -3.45 1.54 -13.23
N PRO A 28 -3.09 0.79 -14.29
CA PRO A 28 -3.49 1.11 -15.64
C PRO A 28 -5.02 1.15 -15.77
N GLU A 29 -5.55 2.30 -16.17
CA GLU A 29 -6.98 2.54 -16.21
C GLU A 29 -7.70 1.66 -17.23
N SER A 30 -7.11 1.50 -18.42
CA SER A 30 -7.66 0.67 -19.50
C SER A 30 -7.93 -0.76 -19.04
N SER A 31 -6.98 -1.36 -18.32
CA SER A 31 -7.09 -2.71 -17.80
C SER A 31 -8.08 -2.79 -16.62
N ALA A 32 -8.07 -1.81 -15.71
CA ALA A 32 -8.98 -1.80 -14.56
C ALA A 32 -10.45 -1.67 -14.95
N ARG A 33 -10.77 -0.88 -15.99
CA ARG A 33 -12.14 -0.69 -16.50
C ARG A 33 -12.77 -1.96 -17.08
N THR A 34 -11.96 -2.98 -17.38
CA THR A 34 -12.44 -4.26 -17.91
C THR A 34 -12.82 -5.27 -16.84
N ALA A 35 -12.69 -4.93 -15.55
CA ALA A 35 -13.01 -5.83 -14.45
C ALA A 35 -14.47 -6.32 -14.52
N PRO A 36 -14.76 -7.61 -14.25
CA PRO A 36 -13.84 -8.68 -13.84
C PRO A 36 -13.21 -9.48 -15.01
N GLY A 37 -13.20 -8.92 -16.22
CA GLY A 37 -12.70 -9.57 -17.43
C GLY A 37 -11.18 -9.83 -17.44
N HIS A 38 -10.73 -10.69 -18.36
CA HIS A 38 -9.37 -11.22 -18.41
C HIS A 38 -8.27 -10.14 -18.50
N LEU A 39 -8.56 -9.02 -19.17
CA LEU A 39 -7.61 -7.91 -19.31
C LEU A 39 -7.27 -7.25 -17.97
N MET A 40 -8.12 -7.35 -16.94
CA MET A 40 -7.80 -6.90 -15.58
C MET A 40 -6.55 -7.61 -15.02
N GLY A 41 -6.30 -8.87 -15.41
CA GLY A 41 -5.10 -9.61 -14.99
C GLY A 41 -3.79 -8.89 -15.34
N SER A 42 -3.78 -8.15 -16.45
CA SER A 42 -2.60 -7.34 -16.85
C SER A 42 -2.27 -6.23 -15.84
N SER A 43 -3.28 -5.66 -15.16
CA SER A 43 -3.07 -4.67 -14.08
C SER A 43 -2.35 -5.27 -12.88
N LEU A 44 -2.61 -6.55 -12.56
CA LEU A 44 -1.94 -7.26 -11.47
C LEU A 44 -0.48 -7.54 -11.83
N ILE A 45 -0.23 -7.94 -13.07
CA ILE A 45 1.12 -8.17 -13.58
C ILE A 45 1.93 -6.86 -13.53
N TYR A 46 1.37 -5.78 -14.08
CA TYR A 46 1.97 -4.44 -13.99
C TYR A 46 2.29 -4.04 -12.56
N HIS A 47 1.34 -4.28 -11.65
CA HIS A 47 1.50 -3.98 -10.23
C HIS A 47 2.69 -4.72 -9.62
N ASN A 48 2.78 -6.04 -9.81
CA ASN A 48 3.85 -6.87 -9.25
C ASN A 48 5.24 -6.49 -9.77
N TYR A 49 5.37 -6.19 -11.07
CA TYR A 49 6.66 -5.76 -11.61
C TYR A 49 7.05 -4.37 -11.10
N THR A 50 6.09 -3.45 -11.03
CA THR A 50 6.35 -2.09 -10.56
C THR A 50 6.72 -2.08 -9.08
N SER A 51 5.96 -2.80 -8.24
CA SER A 51 6.24 -2.90 -6.80
C SER A 51 7.61 -3.52 -6.52
N ALA A 52 7.96 -4.63 -7.16
CA ALA A 52 9.25 -5.28 -6.97
C ALA A 52 10.43 -4.35 -7.33
N ASN A 53 10.34 -3.65 -8.47
CA ASN A 53 11.38 -2.73 -8.90
C ASN A 53 11.53 -1.52 -7.96
N VAL A 54 10.40 -0.92 -7.57
CA VAL A 54 10.39 0.22 -6.63
C VAL A 54 10.93 -0.21 -5.27
N SER A 55 10.49 -1.38 -4.77
CA SER A 55 10.92 -1.91 -3.49
C SER A 55 12.42 -2.15 -3.42
N HIS A 56 12.99 -2.77 -4.45
CA HIS A 56 14.41 -3.05 -4.48
C HIS A 56 15.24 -1.76 -4.49
N ARG A 57 14.83 -0.78 -5.29
CA ARG A 57 15.52 0.52 -5.40
C ARG A 57 15.49 1.29 -4.10
N ILE A 58 14.36 1.31 -3.40
CA ILE A 58 14.21 2.03 -2.14
C ILE A 58 15.00 1.37 -1.02
N GLN A 59 14.97 0.03 -0.92
CA GLN A 59 15.81 -0.69 0.04
C GLN A 59 17.30 -0.44 -0.21
N ALA A 60 17.74 -0.47 -1.47
CA ALA A 60 19.13 -0.18 -1.83
C ALA A 60 19.52 1.26 -1.47
N PHE A 61 18.64 2.22 -1.73
CA PHE A 61 18.86 3.62 -1.37
C PHE A 61 18.99 3.82 0.15
N ILE A 62 18.04 3.30 0.93
CA ILE A 62 18.06 3.40 2.41
C ILE A 62 19.31 2.71 2.97
N LYS A 63 19.70 1.55 2.41
CA LYS A 63 20.95 0.87 2.75
C LYS A 63 22.19 1.72 2.46
N GLY A 64 22.21 2.41 1.32
CA GLY A 64 23.29 3.33 0.96
C GLY A 64 23.44 4.51 1.93
N LEU A 65 22.36 4.92 2.60
CA LEU A 65 22.38 5.93 3.66
C LEU A 65 22.86 5.39 5.03
N GLY A 66 23.17 4.10 5.14
CA GLY A 66 23.61 3.46 6.38
C GLY A 66 22.47 2.95 7.27
N TYR A 67 21.23 2.96 6.75
CA TYR A 67 20.03 2.48 7.46
C TYR A 67 19.56 1.14 6.89
N SER A 68 18.61 0.50 7.56
CA SER A 68 17.99 -0.74 7.12
C SER A 68 16.50 -0.54 6.89
N ALA A 69 15.98 -1.13 5.81
CA ALA A 69 14.56 -1.18 5.52
C ALA A 69 14.17 -2.62 5.22
N LEU A 70 13.05 -3.06 5.79
CA LEU A 70 12.42 -4.33 5.47
C LEU A 70 11.14 -4.02 4.71
N ASP A 71 11.02 -4.55 3.50
CA ASP A 71 9.74 -4.57 2.82
C ASP A 71 8.85 -5.60 3.50
N VAL A 72 7.66 -5.17 3.90
CA VAL A 72 6.62 -5.98 4.51
C VAL A 72 5.48 -6.03 3.50
N PRO A 73 5.57 -6.88 2.47
CA PRO A 73 4.56 -7.00 1.45
C PRO A 73 3.32 -7.67 2.04
N SER A 74 2.49 -6.88 2.70
CA SER A 74 1.10 -7.18 3.00
C SER A 74 0.37 -5.85 3.16
N ALA A 75 -0.70 -5.68 2.39
CA ALA A 75 -1.43 -4.45 2.21
C ALA A 75 -2.04 -3.94 3.53
N SER A 76 -1.29 -3.20 4.33
CA SER A 76 -1.86 -2.51 5.47
C SER A 76 -2.53 -1.23 4.99
N CYS A 77 -3.77 -1.34 4.52
CA CYS A 77 -4.66 -0.19 4.30
C CYS A 77 -4.59 0.77 5.50
N GLY A 78 -4.45 0.23 6.71
CA GLY A 78 -4.19 0.99 7.94
C GLY A 78 -2.99 1.92 7.84
N LEU A 79 -1.78 1.45 7.48
CA LEU A 79 -0.61 2.35 7.40
C LEU A 79 -0.73 3.34 6.23
N SER A 80 -1.38 2.95 5.14
CA SER A 80 -1.69 3.86 4.05
C SER A 80 -2.61 5.01 4.48
N ILE A 81 -3.62 4.72 5.30
CA ILE A 81 -4.50 5.73 5.88
C ILE A 81 -3.75 6.59 6.91
N MET A 82 -2.98 5.94 7.79
CA MET A 82 -2.22 6.63 8.84
C MET A 82 -1.14 7.56 8.27
N SER A 83 -0.57 7.21 7.11
CA SER A 83 0.39 8.04 6.38
C SER A 83 -0.25 9.12 5.50
N GLY A 84 -1.57 9.26 5.53
CA GLY A 84 -2.28 10.32 4.80
C GLY A 84 -2.36 10.10 3.29
N LEU A 85 -2.08 8.90 2.79
CA LEU A 85 -2.20 8.62 1.36
C LEU A 85 -3.66 8.57 0.90
N GLY A 86 -4.60 8.28 1.80
CA GLY A 86 -6.01 8.15 1.48
C GLY A 86 -6.88 7.88 2.70
N GLU A 87 -8.16 7.67 2.47
CA GLU A 87 -9.12 7.25 3.48
C GLU A 87 -9.65 5.84 3.20
N ASN A 88 -10.21 5.18 4.21
CA ASN A 88 -10.82 3.87 4.01
C ASN A 88 -12.07 3.97 3.13
N GLY A 89 -12.09 3.21 2.04
CA GLY A 89 -13.26 3.08 1.17
C GLY A 89 -14.20 1.95 1.60
N ARG A 90 -15.46 2.01 1.17
CA ARG A 90 -16.46 0.96 1.40
C ARG A 90 -16.01 -0.43 0.94
N ALA A 91 -15.27 -0.50 -0.16
CA ALA A 91 -14.78 -1.74 -0.74
C ALA A 91 -13.58 -2.36 0.03
N GLY A 92 -13.21 -1.81 1.19
CA GLY A 92 -12.19 -2.39 2.08
C GLY A 92 -10.74 -2.02 1.75
N PHE A 93 -10.53 -1.06 0.85
CA PHE A 93 -9.20 -0.55 0.51
C PHE A 93 -9.12 0.97 0.59
N ALA A 94 -7.91 1.49 0.76
CA ALA A 94 -7.66 2.92 0.79
C ALA A 94 -7.99 3.59 -0.56
N ILE A 95 -8.69 4.71 -0.51
CA ILE A 95 -9.09 5.54 -1.64
C ILE A 95 -8.38 6.88 -1.50
N THR A 96 -7.79 7.36 -2.60
CA THR A 96 -7.08 8.64 -2.65
C THR A 96 -7.99 9.71 -3.25
N PRO A 97 -7.92 10.99 -2.80
CA PRO A 97 -8.71 12.07 -3.40
C PRO A 97 -8.43 12.27 -4.89
N GLU A 98 -7.19 12.10 -5.34
CA GLU A 98 -6.74 12.42 -6.69
C GLU A 98 -7.04 11.31 -7.69
N ASN A 99 -6.96 10.04 -7.26
CA ASN A 99 -7.07 8.87 -8.16
C ASN A 99 -8.18 7.90 -7.75
N GLY A 100 -8.95 8.23 -6.71
CA GLY A 100 -10.00 7.37 -6.20
C GLY A 100 -9.48 5.96 -5.83
N PRO A 101 -10.23 4.90 -6.17
CA PRO A 101 -9.88 3.51 -5.84
C PRO A 101 -8.79 2.91 -6.75
N MET A 102 -8.23 3.69 -7.69
CA MET A 102 -7.31 3.20 -8.73
C MET A 102 -5.86 3.08 -8.26
N MET A 103 -5.63 3.17 -6.96
CA MET A 103 -4.31 3.09 -6.36
C MET A 103 -4.10 1.71 -5.75
N ARG A 104 -2.87 1.19 -5.86
CA ARG A 104 -2.46 -0.05 -5.21
C ARG A 104 -1.28 0.20 -4.33
N ILE A 105 -1.37 -0.32 -3.10
CA ILE A 105 -0.25 -0.39 -2.17
C ILE A 105 0.81 -1.29 -2.80
N SER A 106 1.91 -0.68 -3.20
CA SER A 106 3.04 -1.33 -3.88
C SER A 106 3.92 -2.03 -2.87
N SER A 107 4.25 -1.29 -1.81
CA SER A 107 5.28 -1.66 -0.86
C SER A 107 5.01 -0.96 0.45
N THR A 108 5.34 -1.62 1.55
CA THR A 108 5.29 -1.03 2.88
C THR A 108 6.61 -1.35 3.55
N PHE A 109 7.42 -0.35 3.84
CA PHE A 109 8.68 -0.53 4.54
C PHE A 109 8.51 -0.24 6.01
N ILE A 110 9.16 -1.04 6.82
CA ILE A 110 9.57 -0.64 8.18
C ILE A 110 11.07 -0.36 8.15
N THR A 111 11.51 0.70 8.82
CA THR A 111 12.91 1.15 8.76
C THR A 111 13.36 1.83 10.05
N ASP A 112 14.67 1.81 10.28
CA ASP A 112 15.35 2.60 11.31
C ASP A 112 15.81 3.97 10.82
N LEU A 113 15.59 4.30 9.54
CA LEU A 113 15.80 5.64 8.97
C LEU A 113 14.82 6.64 9.62
N PRO A 114 15.29 7.71 10.29
CA PRO A 114 14.42 8.76 10.80
C PRO A 114 13.68 9.48 9.67
N LEU A 115 12.35 9.50 9.76
CA LEU A 115 11.47 10.16 8.79
C LEU A 115 10.62 11.22 9.48
N SER A 116 10.20 12.25 8.75
CA SER A 116 9.13 13.12 9.24
C SER A 116 7.79 12.41 9.04
N PRO A 117 6.96 12.26 10.07
CA PRO A 117 5.65 11.64 9.91
C PRO A 117 4.76 12.53 9.04
N THR A 118 3.99 11.89 8.18
CA THR A 118 2.79 12.48 7.57
C THR A 118 1.58 12.19 8.46
N PHE A 119 0.46 12.87 8.20
CA PHE A 119 -0.73 12.78 9.02
C PHE A 119 -1.90 12.22 8.21
N PRO A 120 -2.84 11.49 8.85
CA PRO A 120 -4.09 11.09 8.21
C PRO A 120 -4.83 12.29 7.62
N ILE A 121 -5.58 12.04 6.55
CA ILE A 121 -6.41 13.05 5.89
C ILE A 121 -7.89 12.82 6.18
N ASP A 122 -8.70 13.87 6.04
CA ASP A 122 -10.16 13.79 5.92
C ASP A 122 -10.57 14.53 4.64
N ALA A 123 -10.85 13.76 3.58
CA ALA A 123 -11.36 14.26 2.31
C ALA A 123 -12.88 14.01 2.17
N GLY A 124 -13.54 13.55 3.25
CA GLY A 124 -14.95 13.18 3.25
C GLY A 124 -15.28 11.91 2.47
N LEU A 125 -14.30 11.09 2.11
CA LEU A 125 -14.52 9.86 1.35
C LEU A 125 -15.33 8.83 2.15
N ASN A 126 -15.16 8.81 3.47
CA ASN A 126 -15.98 7.95 4.34
C ASN A 126 -17.46 8.36 4.29
N ARG A 127 -17.74 9.67 4.40
CA ARG A 127 -19.10 10.24 4.31
C ARG A 127 -19.70 9.97 2.95
N PHE A 128 -18.95 10.19 1.88
CA PHE A 128 -19.37 9.84 0.52
C PHE A 128 -19.70 8.34 0.38
N CYS A 129 -18.85 7.47 0.93
CA CYS A 129 -19.07 6.03 0.89
C CYS A 129 -20.36 5.61 1.60
N TYR A 130 -20.76 6.30 2.69
CA TYR A 130 -21.98 6.01 3.45
C TYR A 130 -23.22 5.97 2.54
N ASP A 131 -23.37 6.98 1.69
CA ASP A 131 -24.52 7.13 0.78
C ASP A 131 -24.33 6.40 -0.56
N CYS A 132 -23.11 6.40 -1.13
CA CYS A 132 -22.88 5.98 -2.52
C CYS A 132 -23.26 4.52 -2.81
N ARG A 133 -22.77 3.56 -2.01
CA ARG A 133 -23.00 2.09 -2.11
C ARG A 133 -22.77 1.40 -3.45
N LYS A 134 -22.41 2.12 -4.53
CA LYS A 134 -22.27 1.59 -5.88
C LYS A 134 -21.41 0.32 -5.98
N CYS A 135 -20.30 0.25 -5.25
CA CYS A 135 -19.44 -0.93 -5.26
C CYS A 135 -20.11 -2.17 -4.63
N ALA A 136 -20.96 -1.98 -3.61
CA ALA A 136 -21.71 -3.08 -3.00
C ALA A 136 -22.80 -3.59 -3.96
N ASP A 137 -23.52 -2.67 -4.61
CA ASP A 137 -24.63 -3.02 -5.51
C ASP A 137 -24.16 -3.75 -6.78
N HIS A 138 -22.96 -3.44 -7.26
CA HIS A 138 -22.39 -4.02 -8.49
C HIS A 138 -21.39 -5.15 -8.21
N CYS A 139 -21.18 -5.53 -6.94
CA CYS A 139 -20.23 -6.60 -6.62
C CYS A 139 -20.78 -7.94 -7.14
N PRO A 140 -20.08 -8.64 -8.06
CA PRO A 140 -20.57 -9.90 -8.62
C PRO A 140 -20.79 -11.00 -7.57
N THR A 141 -20.05 -10.92 -6.46
CA THR A 141 -20.11 -11.89 -5.35
C THR A 141 -20.94 -11.41 -4.17
N GLN A 142 -21.47 -10.18 -4.19
CA GLN A 142 -22.19 -9.56 -3.07
C GLN A 142 -21.46 -9.68 -1.72
N SER A 143 -20.12 -9.62 -1.77
CA SER A 143 -19.22 -9.64 -0.61
C SER A 143 -19.30 -8.35 0.19
#